data_AF-A0A4D6GSY8-F1
#
_entry.id   AF-A0A4D6GSY8-F1
#
_cell.length_a   1.000
_cell.length_b   1.000
_cell.length_c   1.000
_cell.angle_alpha   90.00
_cell.angle_beta   90.00
_cell.angle_gamma   90.00
#
_symmetry.space_group_name_H-M   'P 1'
#
loop_
_entity.id
_entity.type
_entity.pdbx_description
1 polymer ?
#
loop_
_entity_poly.entity_id
_entity_poly.type
_entity_poly.pdbx_seq_one_letter_code
_entity_poly.pdbx_strand_id
1 'polypeptide(L)'
;MSSIDDETLAYVADRAAGDARAGIALLRSAVERAVAGDCDQITRAIVEDVEEEARAEMRTHRVRELDTDKRLLYEIIQEAGDVDAGTLHARYEDRSQDPVARSTRRKYLGRLVEYELIAVEGSGRGKRYLQPEVED
;
A
#
# COMPACT_ATOMS: atom_id res chain seq x y z
N MET A 1 -9.21 12.09 26.67
CA MET A 1 -9.71 10.98 25.83
C MET A 1 -10.49 11.65 24.72
N SER A 2 -9.94 11.66 23.51
CA SER A 2 -10.52 12.46 22.42
C SER A 2 -11.77 11.80 21.86
N SER A 3 -12.82 12.58 21.62
CA SER A 3 -14.08 12.13 21.04
C SER A 3 -14.04 12.19 19.52
N ILE A 4 -14.85 11.36 18.83
CA ILE A 4 -15.04 11.40 17.39
C ILE A 4 -16.54 11.36 17.09
N ASP A 5 -17.01 12.19 16.16
CA ASP A 5 -18.40 12.18 15.68
C ASP A 5 -18.61 11.19 14.53
N ASP A 6 -19.86 10.80 14.30
CA ASP A 6 -20.22 9.79 13.29
C ASP A 6 -19.85 10.22 11.86
N GLU A 7 -19.85 11.52 11.56
CA GLU A 7 -19.47 12.04 10.24
C GLU A 7 -17.97 11.85 10.00
N THR A 8 -17.15 12.22 10.98
CA THR A 8 -15.69 12.03 10.93
C THR A 8 -15.34 10.53 10.91
N LEU A 9 -16.09 9.69 11.64
CA LEU A 9 -15.90 8.24 11.60
C LEU A 9 -16.26 7.64 10.24
N ALA A 10 -17.37 8.08 9.63
CA ALA A 10 -17.75 7.66 8.28
C ALA A 10 -16.70 8.07 7.26
N TYR A 11 -16.12 9.28 7.41
CA TYR A 11 -15.03 9.75 6.58
C TYR A 11 -13.78 8.86 6.66
N VAL A 12 -13.37 8.45 7.87
CA VAL A 12 -12.28 7.47 8.06
C VAL A 12 -12.60 6.15 7.37
N ALA A 13 -13.84 5.67 7.47
CA ALA A 13 -14.26 4.41 6.83
C ALA A 13 -14.21 4.49 5.29
N ASP A 14 -14.63 5.62 4.71
CA ASP A 14 -14.54 5.85 3.27
C ASP A 14 -13.08 5.84 2.80
N ARG A 15 -12.16 6.47 3.55
CA ARG A 15 -10.72 6.50 3.23
C ARG A 15 -9.99 5.19 3.44
N ALA A 16 -10.52 4.33 4.30
CA ALA A 16 -10.01 2.98 4.46
C ALA A 16 -10.27 2.10 3.23
N ALA A 17 -11.24 2.47 2.36
CA ALA A 17 -11.58 1.74 1.13
C ALA A 17 -11.79 0.22 1.33
N GLY A 18 -12.29 -0.19 2.50
CA GLY A 18 -12.51 -1.59 2.85
C GLY A 18 -11.29 -2.33 3.45
N ASP A 19 -10.14 -1.67 3.57
CA ASP A 19 -9.02 -2.17 4.37
C ASP A 19 -9.15 -1.72 5.83
N ALA A 20 -9.64 -2.63 6.68
CA ALA A 20 -9.76 -2.37 8.11
C ALA A 20 -8.43 -2.00 8.78
N ARG A 21 -7.29 -2.52 8.31
CA ARG A 21 -5.97 -2.13 8.83
C ARG A 21 -5.67 -0.68 8.48
N ALA A 22 -6.12 -0.21 7.31
CA ALA A 22 -6.00 1.18 6.90
C ALA A 22 -6.81 2.11 7.79
N GLY A 23 -8.08 1.77 8.03
CA GLY A 23 -8.93 2.56 8.92
C GLY A 23 -8.35 2.65 10.34
N ILE A 24 -7.81 1.55 10.88
CA ILE A 24 -7.21 1.53 12.22
C ILE A 24 -5.94 2.39 12.28
N ALA A 25 -5.06 2.27 11.29
CA ALA A 25 -3.82 3.06 11.25
C ALA A 25 -4.13 4.55 11.14
N LEU A 26 -5.03 4.95 10.23
CA LEU A 26 -5.48 6.33 10.07
C LEU A 26 -6.07 6.89 11.36
N LEU A 27 -6.95 6.14 12.02
CA LEU A 27 -7.55 6.55 13.29
C LEU A 27 -6.48 6.71 14.38
N ARG A 28 -5.50 5.81 14.44
CA ARG A 28 -4.41 5.89 15.40
C ARG A 28 -3.59 7.16 15.20
N SER A 29 -3.18 7.45 13.97
CA SER A 29 -2.43 8.68 13.66
C SER A 29 -3.25 9.93 13.99
N ALA A 30 -4.57 9.92 13.73
CA ALA A 30 -5.46 11.03 14.06
C ALA A 30 -5.57 11.24 15.59
N VAL A 31 -5.67 10.16 16.37
CA VAL A 31 -5.63 10.23 17.84
C VAL A 31 -4.30 10.80 18.33
N GLU A 32 -3.18 10.30 17.81
CA GLU A 32 -1.84 10.75 18.20
C GLU A 32 -1.63 12.23 17.87
N ARG A 33 -2.12 12.70 16.71
CA ARG A 33 -2.09 14.11 16.32
C ARG A 33 -2.99 14.98 17.20
N ALA A 34 -4.21 14.52 17.53
CA ALA A 34 -5.11 15.23 18.43
C ALA A 34 -4.50 15.40 19.83
N VAL A 35 -3.89 14.33 20.37
CA VAL A 35 -3.21 14.38 21.66
C VAL A 35 -2.01 15.33 21.63
N ALA A 36 -1.19 15.29 20.58
CA ALA A 36 -0.05 16.19 20.44
C ALA A 36 -0.45 17.68 20.32
N GLY A 37 -1.66 17.95 19.81
CA GLY A 37 -2.22 19.30 19.68
C GLY A 37 -3.11 19.75 20.83
N ASP A 38 -3.20 18.99 21.93
CA ASP A 38 -4.14 19.24 23.05
C ASP A 38 -5.61 19.38 22.58
N CYS A 39 -5.99 18.62 21.56
CA CYS A 39 -7.35 18.58 21.00
C CYS A 39 -8.19 17.45 21.62
N ASP A 40 -9.32 17.82 22.23
CA ASP A 40 -10.27 16.87 22.83
C ASP A 40 -11.22 16.21 21.82
N GLN A 41 -11.19 16.62 20.54
CA GLN A 41 -12.00 16.04 19.47
C GLN A 41 -11.14 15.74 18.25
N ILE A 42 -11.32 14.54 17.69
CA ILE A 42 -10.80 14.15 16.38
C ILE A 42 -11.74 14.74 15.35
N THR A 43 -11.25 15.73 14.63
CA THR A 43 -12.00 16.39 13.55
C THR A 43 -11.58 15.82 12.21
N ARG A 44 -12.43 16.02 11.20
CA ARG A 44 -12.09 15.74 9.81
C ARG A 44 -10.76 16.37 9.38
N ALA A 45 -10.48 17.61 9.78
CA ALA A 45 -9.23 18.29 9.44
C ALA A 45 -8.00 17.53 10.01
N ILE A 46 -8.09 17.03 11.24
CA ILE A 46 -7.01 16.22 11.83
C ILE A 46 -6.83 14.93 11.01
N VAL A 47 -7.92 14.28 10.60
CA VAL A 47 -7.87 13.06 9.79
C VAL A 47 -7.22 13.33 8.42
N GLU A 48 -7.58 14.43 7.76
CA GLU A 48 -6.97 14.89 6.51
C GLU A 48 -5.47 15.15 6.69
N ASP A 49 -5.08 15.84 7.76
CA ASP A 49 -3.69 16.21 8.06
C ASP A 49 -2.78 15.01 8.36
N VAL A 50 -3.33 13.86 8.73
CA VAL A 50 -2.56 12.64 9.02
C VAL A 50 -2.70 11.58 7.93
N GLU A 51 -3.55 11.79 6.94
CA GLU A 51 -3.92 10.74 5.98
C GLU A 51 -2.71 10.26 5.17
N GLU A 52 -1.96 11.19 4.59
CA GLU A 52 -0.79 10.86 3.78
C GLU A 52 0.34 10.26 4.62
N GLU A 53 0.54 10.77 5.84
CA GLU A 53 1.51 10.20 6.78
C GLU A 53 1.13 8.76 7.17
N ALA A 54 -0.13 8.53 7.54
CA ALA A 54 -0.64 7.21 7.88
C ALA A 54 -0.53 6.23 6.71
N ARG A 55 -0.87 6.67 5.48
CA ARG A 55 -0.71 5.87 4.26
C ARG A 55 0.76 5.52 4.00
N ALA A 56 1.66 6.48 4.12
CA ALA A 56 3.09 6.26 3.92
C ALA A 56 3.67 5.29 4.95
N GLU A 57 3.29 5.41 6.23
CA GLU A 57 3.68 4.49 7.30
C GLU A 57 3.17 3.08 7.04
N MET A 58 1.90 2.95 6.66
CA MET A 58 1.29 1.68 6.31
C MET A 58 1.98 1.03 5.11
N ARG A 59 2.23 1.79 4.04
CA ARG A 59 2.96 1.30 2.86
C ARG A 59 4.33 0.77 3.27
N THR A 60 5.05 1.54 4.08
CA THR A 60 6.35 1.15 4.64
C THR A 60 6.25 -0.13 5.46
N HIS A 61 5.23 -0.26 6.30
CA HIS A 61 5.00 -1.46 7.10
C HIS A 61 4.70 -2.68 6.23
N ARG A 62 3.80 -2.57 5.26
CA ARG A 62 3.47 -3.64 4.30
C ARG A 62 4.70 -4.10 3.54
N VAL A 63 5.56 -3.18 3.10
CA VAL A 63 6.83 -3.50 2.43
C VAL A 63 7.78 -4.28 3.36
N ARG A 64 7.86 -3.91 4.64
CA ARG A 64 8.69 -4.62 5.64
C ARG A 64 8.19 -6.04 5.92
N GLU A 65 6.88 -6.28 5.84
CA GLU A 65 6.28 -7.60 6.05
C GLU A 65 6.30 -8.50 4.80
N LEU A 66 6.79 -8.02 3.65
CA LEU A 66 6.86 -8.84 2.44
C LEU A 66 7.83 -10.02 2.65
N ASP A 67 7.31 -11.22 2.43
CA ASP A 67 8.14 -12.41 2.25
C ASP A 67 9.07 -12.30 1.04
N THR A 68 10.14 -13.08 1.05
CA THR A 68 11.30 -12.98 0.14
C THR A 68 10.91 -12.84 -1.33
N ASP A 69 9.96 -13.65 -1.81
CA ASP A 69 9.55 -13.63 -3.22
C ASP A 69 8.73 -12.40 -3.59
N LYS A 70 7.82 -11.97 -2.71
CA LYS A 70 7.06 -10.73 -2.92
C LYS A 70 7.99 -9.53 -2.92
N ARG A 71 8.95 -9.52 -2.01
CA ARG A 71 9.94 -8.45 -1.89
C ARG A 71 10.83 -8.37 -3.13
N LEU A 72 11.31 -9.51 -3.63
CA LEU A 72 12.11 -9.53 -4.86
C LEU A 72 11.32 -9.03 -6.08
N LEU A 73 10.05 -9.44 -6.23
CA LEU A 73 9.18 -8.94 -7.30
C LEU A 73 8.96 -7.42 -7.18
N TYR A 74 8.69 -6.94 -5.98
CA TYR A 74 8.55 -5.51 -5.69
C TYR A 74 9.82 -4.73 -6.05
N GLU A 75 10.98 -5.17 -5.59
CA GLU A 75 12.27 -4.51 -5.85
C GLU A 75 12.58 -4.44 -7.35
N ILE A 76 12.34 -5.52 -8.12
CA ILE A 76 12.54 -5.51 -9.58
C ILE A 76 11.66 -4.45 -10.28
N ILE A 77 10.41 -4.28 -9.82
CA ILE A 77 9.48 -3.28 -10.38
C ILE A 77 9.94 -1.87 -9.99
N GLN A 78 10.33 -1.67 -8.71
CA GLN A 78 10.84 -0.38 -8.25
C GLN A 78 12.10 0.05 -9.00
N GLU A 79 13.04 -0.87 -9.25
CA GLU A 79 14.25 -0.61 -10.02
C GLU A 79 13.96 -0.28 -11.49
N ALA A 80 12.94 -0.91 -12.08
CA ALA A 80 12.60 -0.72 -13.49
C ALA A 80 11.74 0.53 -13.73
N GLY A 81 10.97 0.97 -12.74
CA GLY A 81 9.92 2.00 -12.90
C GLY A 81 8.67 1.45 -13.59
N ASP A 82 8.86 0.76 -14.72
CA ASP A 82 7.85 0.05 -15.50
C ASP A 82 8.48 -1.17 -16.18
N VAL A 83 7.82 -2.32 -16.08
CA VAL A 83 8.30 -3.60 -16.63
C VAL A 83 7.16 -4.47 -17.17
N ASP A 84 7.35 -5.04 -18.35
CA ASP A 84 6.41 -6.03 -18.89
C ASP A 84 6.46 -7.36 -18.13
N ALA A 85 5.37 -8.11 -18.16
CA ALA A 85 5.25 -9.38 -17.42
C ALA A 85 6.33 -10.42 -17.79
N GLY A 86 6.78 -10.47 -19.04
CA GLY A 86 7.80 -11.41 -19.49
C GLY A 86 9.16 -11.08 -18.90
N THR A 87 9.59 -9.82 -19.04
CA THR A 87 10.84 -9.31 -18.47
C THR A 87 10.86 -9.43 -16.95
N LEU A 88 9.75 -9.11 -16.27
CA LEU A 88 9.63 -9.26 -14.82
C LEU A 88 9.86 -10.71 -14.39
N HIS A 89 9.21 -11.67 -15.07
CA HIS A 89 9.36 -13.08 -14.75
C HIS A 89 10.78 -13.59 -14.98
N ALA A 90 11.45 -13.13 -16.04
CA ALA A 90 12.83 -13.49 -16.33
C ALA A 90 13.80 -12.91 -15.28
N ARG A 91 13.68 -11.63 -14.94
CA ARG A 91 14.51 -10.98 -13.90
C ARG A 91 14.33 -11.62 -12.52
N TYR A 92 13.11 -12.03 -12.19
CA TYR A 92 12.84 -12.76 -10.95
C TYR A 92 13.50 -14.15 -10.96
N GLU A 93 13.37 -14.90 -12.06
CA GLU A 93 13.97 -16.24 -12.19
C GLU A 93 15.50 -16.20 -12.10
N ASP A 94 16.12 -15.13 -12.62
CA ASP A 94 17.57 -14.91 -12.56
C ASP A 94 18.09 -14.59 -11.14
N ARG A 95 17.30 -13.86 -10.34
CA ARG A 95 17.70 -13.42 -8.99
C ARG A 95 17.26 -14.36 -7.87
N SER A 96 16.22 -15.16 -8.07
CA SER A 96 15.69 -16.06 -7.04
C SER A 96 16.51 -17.34 -6.95
N GLN A 97 16.93 -17.71 -5.74
CA GLN A 97 17.65 -18.96 -5.48
C GLN A 97 16.73 -20.19 -5.57
N ASP A 98 15.46 -20.03 -5.23
CA ASP A 98 14.42 -21.08 -5.29
C ASP A 98 13.13 -20.49 -5.87
N PRO A 99 13.04 -20.36 -7.22
CA PRO A 99 11.98 -19.61 -7.85
C PRO A 99 10.62 -20.31 -7.73
N VAL A 100 9.63 -19.60 -7.19
CA VAL A 100 8.27 -20.13 -7.12
C VAL A 100 7.60 -20.18 -8.50
N ALA A 101 6.59 -21.05 -8.61
CA ALA A 101 5.82 -21.24 -9.83
C ALA A 101 5.22 -19.91 -10.37
N ARG A 102 5.07 -19.82 -11.70
CA ARG A 102 4.45 -18.66 -12.40
C ARG A 102 3.07 -18.30 -11.83
N SER A 103 2.27 -19.28 -11.41
CA SER A 103 0.95 -19.08 -10.81
C SER A 103 1.05 -18.39 -9.44
N THR A 104 1.98 -18.81 -8.60
CA THR A 104 2.27 -18.20 -7.30
C THR A 104 2.75 -16.76 -7.46
N ARG A 105 3.65 -16.50 -8.41
CA ARG A 105 4.09 -15.13 -8.74
C ARG A 105 2.92 -14.22 -9.14
N ARG A 106 2.01 -14.71 -9.98
CA ARG A 106 0.80 -13.96 -10.36
C ARG A 106 -0.09 -13.65 -9.16
N LYS A 107 -0.26 -14.59 -8.23
CA LYS A 107 -0.97 -14.36 -6.96
C LYS A 107 -0.27 -13.29 -6.12
N TYR A 108 1.05 -13.33 -6.03
CA TYR A 108 1.85 -12.33 -5.30
C TYR A 108 1.75 -10.94 -5.93
N LEU A 109 1.87 -10.82 -7.25
CA LEU A 109 1.67 -9.56 -7.96
C LEU A 109 0.25 -9.02 -7.75
N GLY A 110 -0.77 -9.89 -7.73
CA GLY A 110 -2.13 -9.49 -7.38
C GLY A 110 -2.22 -8.90 -5.96
N ARG A 111 -1.56 -9.50 -4.98
CA ARG A 111 -1.49 -8.95 -3.61
C ARG A 111 -0.75 -7.62 -3.54
N LEU A 112 0.34 -7.47 -4.29
CA LEU A 112 1.09 -6.21 -4.34
C LEU A 112 0.24 -5.08 -4.95
N VAL A 113 -0.59 -5.38 -5.95
CA VAL A 113 -1.58 -4.43 -6.52
C VAL A 113 -2.69 -4.11 -5.52
N GLU A 114 -3.27 -5.13 -4.87
CA GLU A 114 -4.30 -4.96 -3.83
C GLU A 114 -3.83 -4.08 -2.67
N TYR A 115 -2.53 -4.13 -2.36
CA TYR A 115 -1.90 -3.32 -1.32
C TYR A 115 -1.35 -1.99 -1.82
N GLU A 116 -1.64 -1.63 -3.08
CA GLU A 116 -1.21 -0.38 -3.72
C GLU A 116 0.32 -0.18 -3.67
N LEU A 117 1.07 -1.28 -3.58
CA LEU A 117 2.53 -1.24 -3.58
C LEU A 117 3.09 -1.12 -5.00
N ILE A 118 2.32 -1.62 -5.98
CA ILE A 118 2.59 -1.54 -7.42
C ILE A 118 1.27 -1.27 -8.15
N ALA A 119 1.35 -0.72 -9.36
CA ALA A 119 0.22 -0.62 -10.28
C ALA A 119 0.37 -1.61 -11.45
N VAL A 120 -0.75 -1.85 -12.14
CA VAL A 120 -0.80 -2.71 -13.33
C VAL A 120 -1.50 -1.99 -14.45
N GLU A 121 -0.90 -2.03 -15.63
CA GLU A 121 -1.47 -1.48 -16.85
C GLU A 121 -1.59 -2.55 -17.93
N GLY A 122 -2.58 -2.39 -18.80
CA GLY A 122 -2.84 -3.29 -19.90
C GLY A 122 -3.32 -4.69 -19.48
N SER A 123 -3.45 -5.57 -20.46
CA SER A 123 -3.94 -6.94 -20.24
C SER A 123 -3.30 -7.93 -21.23
N GLY A 124 -3.41 -9.22 -20.92
CA GLY A 124 -2.86 -10.28 -21.76
C GLY A 124 -1.35 -10.11 -22.01
N ARG A 125 -0.96 -9.99 -23.29
CA ARG A 125 0.44 -9.78 -23.71
C ARG A 125 0.95 -8.36 -23.44
N GLY A 126 0.06 -7.38 -23.32
CA GLY A 126 0.42 -5.99 -23.02
C GLY A 126 0.42 -5.68 -21.53
N LYS A 127 0.38 -6.69 -20.66
CA LYS A 127 0.36 -6.48 -19.21
C LYS A 127 1.72 -5.99 -18.73
N ARG A 128 1.71 -4.85 -18.02
CA ARG A 128 2.88 -4.20 -17.43
C ARG A 128 2.64 -3.96 -15.95
N TYR A 129 3.73 -3.93 -15.19
CA TYR A 129 3.75 -3.64 -13.77
C TYR A 129 4.67 -2.44 -13.54
N LEU A 130 4.20 -1.49 -12.76
CA LEU A 130 4.84 -0.19 -12.62
C LEU A 130 4.75 0.28 -11.16
N GLN A 131 5.55 1.29 -10.83
CA GLN A 131 5.40 2.00 -9.56
C GLN A 131 4.00 2.65 -9.50
N PRO A 132 3.36 2.71 -8.33
CA PRO A 132 2.11 3.45 -8.18
C PRO A 132 2.38 4.93 -8.40
N GLU A 133 1.48 5.63 -9.10
CA GLU A 133 1.49 7.09 -9.14
C GLU A 133 1.28 7.58 -7.71
N VAL A 134 2.26 8.31 -7.18
CA VAL A 134 2.10 9.05 -5.93
C VAL A 134 1.70 10.45 -6.37
N GLU A 135 0.47 10.86 -6.10
CA GLU A 135 0.07 12.26 -6.29
C GLU A 135 0.86 13.08 -5.25
N ASP A 136 1.83 13.87 -5.73
CA ASP A 136 2.62 14.86 -4.96
C ASP A 136 1.77 16.08 -4.54
#